data_AF-A0A7S1JLX7-F1
#
_entry.id   AF-A0A7S1JLX7-F1
#
_cell.length_a   1.000
_cell.length_b   1.000
_cell.length_c   1.000
_cell.angle_alpha   90.00
_cell.angle_beta   90.00
_cell.angle_gamma   90.00
#
_symmetry.space_group_name_H-M   'P 1'
#
loop_
_entity.id
_entity.type
_entity.pdbx_description
1 polymer ?
#
loop_
_entity_poly.entity_id
_entity_poly.type
_entity_poly.pdbx_seq_one_letter_code
_entity_poly.pdbx_strand_id
1 'polypeptide(L)'
;MTEAITEQQGVAVDSRDDDAGNLNHANPDDHRFVIVSGFQPNETVAAYLQVTAGDANDITLWTTERSVGDRPQSFDVRFPTSMPCWRAVLRNFSLENDVINRGTVVG
;
A
#
# COMPACT_ATOMS: atom_id res chain seq x y z
N MET A 1 -19.08 0.57 6.31
CA MET A 1 -18.93 2.03 6.15
C MET A 1 -17.44 2.26 5.99
N THR A 2 -16.98 2.52 4.77
CA THR A 2 -15.56 2.72 4.47
C THR A 2 -15.17 4.07 5.04
N GLU A 3 -14.31 4.10 6.06
CA GLU A 3 -13.76 5.38 6.51
C GLU A 3 -12.95 5.99 5.36
N ALA A 4 -13.31 7.22 4.98
CA ALA A 4 -12.66 7.89 3.87
C ALA A 4 -11.24 8.29 4.26
N ILE A 5 -10.27 7.95 3.42
CA ILE A 5 -8.92 8.51 3.51
C ILE A 5 -9.05 10.00 3.21
N THR A 6 -8.61 10.84 4.16
CA THR A 6 -8.64 12.29 3.94
C THR A 6 -7.61 12.68 2.89
N GLU A 7 -7.84 13.75 2.13
CA GLU A 7 -6.89 14.25 1.11
C GLU A 7 -5.50 14.56 1.70
N GLN A 8 -5.42 14.81 3.00
CA GLN A 8 -4.16 15.03 3.73
C GLN A 8 -3.38 13.74 4.01
N GLN A 9 -4.01 12.57 3.92
CA GLN A 9 -3.41 11.26 4.20
C GLN A 9 -3.00 10.51 2.93
N GLY A 10 -3.54 10.90 1.77
CA GLY A 10 -3.20 10.30 0.48
C GLY A 10 -4.31 10.39 -0.54
N VAL A 11 -4.05 9.81 -1.71
CA VAL A 11 -5.00 9.68 -2.82
C VAL A 11 -5.40 8.22 -2.96
N ALA A 12 -6.71 7.92 -2.90
CA ALA A 12 -7.24 6.59 -3.12
C ALA A 12 -7.76 6.43 -4.56
N VAL A 13 -7.37 5.35 -5.22
CA VAL A 13 -7.80 5.00 -6.59
C VAL A 13 -8.28 3.56 -6.59
N ASP A 14 -9.49 3.34 -7.11
CA ASP A 14 -10.05 2.01 -7.30
C ASP A 14 -9.77 1.52 -8.73
N SER A 15 -9.35 0.27 -8.86
CA SER A 15 -9.08 -0.40 -10.12
C SER A 15 -9.70 -1.78 -10.09
N ARG A 16 -10.11 -2.29 -11.25
CA ARG A 16 -10.56 -3.67 -11.43
C ARG A 16 -9.69 -4.29 -12.50
N ASP A 17 -9.01 -5.39 -12.18
CA ASP A 17 -8.32 -6.21 -13.17
C ASP A 17 -9.24 -7.34 -13.59
N ASP A 18 -9.51 -7.40 -14.89
CA ASP A 18 -10.43 -8.32 -15.54
C ASP A 18 -9.70 -9.26 -16.51
N ASP A 19 -8.44 -9.57 -16.19
CA ASP A 19 -7.57 -10.53 -16.85
C ASP A 19 -7.46 -10.24 -18.36
N ALA A 20 -6.73 -9.16 -18.67
CA ALA A 20 -6.46 -8.64 -20.02
C ALA A 20 -7.66 -7.99 -20.74
N GLY A 21 -8.57 -7.34 -20.01
CA GLY A 21 -9.67 -6.57 -20.60
C GLY A 21 -10.95 -7.37 -20.83
N ASN A 22 -11.07 -8.55 -20.22
CA ASN A 22 -12.31 -9.32 -20.26
C ASN A 22 -13.23 -8.93 -19.11
N LEU A 23 -14.04 -7.89 -19.33
CA LEU A 23 -15.00 -7.36 -18.35
C LEU A 23 -16.05 -8.38 -17.86
N ASN A 24 -16.12 -9.56 -18.47
CA ASN A 24 -16.98 -10.67 -18.07
C ASN A 24 -16.23 -11.81 -17.36
N HIS A 25 -14.99 -11.58 -16.92
CA HIS A 25 -14.28 -12.58 -16.12
C HIS A 25 -15.13 -12.94 -14.89
N ALA A 26 -15.25 -14.23 -14.62
CA ALA A 26 -16.19 -14.71 -13.60
C ALA A 26 -15.76 -14.30 -12.17
N ASN A 27 -14.50 -13.93 -12.00
CA ASN A 27 -13.92 -13.59 -10.71
C ASN A 27 -12.85 -12.48 -10.83
N PRO A 28 -13.25 -11.23 -11.14
CA PRO A 28 -12.30 -10.13 -11.30
C PRO A 28 -11.63 -9.79 -9.96
N ASP A 29 -10.37 -9.37 -10.01
CA ASP A 29 -9.67 -8.85 -8.84
C ASP A 29 -9.95 -7.34 -8.70
N ASP A 30 -10.55 -6.95 -7.58
CA ASP A 30 -10.76 -5.56 -7.24
C ASP A 30 -9.54 -5.06 -6.45
N HIS A 31 -8.90 -3.99 -6.94
CA HIS A 31 -7.77 -3.36 -6.28
C HIS A 31 -8.11 -1.95 -5.80
N ARG A 32 -7.59 -1.59 -4.64
CA ARG A 32 -7.54 -0.20 -4.15
C ARG A 32 -6.10 0.21 -3.93
N PHE A 33 -5.67 1.23 -4.65
CA PHE A 33 -4.38 1.88 -4.45
C PHE A 33 -4.55 3.07 -3.54
N VAL A 34 -3.71 3.16 -2.51
CA VAL A 34 -3.65 4.31 -1.59
C VAL A 34 -2.27 4.92 -1.69
N ILE A 35 -2.16 6.01 -2.44
CA ILE A 35 -0.91 6.75 -2.65
C ILE A 35 -0.70 7.69 -1.47
N VAL A 36 0.37 7.48 -0.70
CA VAL A 36 0.64 8.20 0.55
C VAL A 36 1.81 9.17 0.46
N SER A 37 2.61 9.10 -0.61
CA SER A 37 3.63 10.11 -0.96
C SER A 37 4.04 9.99 -2.43
N GLY A 38 4.76 10.99 -2.93
CA GLY A 38 5.32 11.04 -4.29
C GLY A 38 4.39 11.63 -5.34
N PHE A 39 3.28 12.25 -4.90
CA PHE A 39 2.31 12.92 -5.77
C PHE A 39 2.41 14.45 -5.70
N GLN A 40 3.17 15.00 -4.75
CA GLN A 40 3.47 16.42 -4.67
C GLN A 40 4.82 16.76 -5.36
N PRO A 41 4.97 17.97 -5.96
CA PRO A 41 6.17 18.34 -6.72
C PRO A 41 7.51 18.30 -5.96
N ASN A 42 7.48 18.35 -4.63
CA ASN A 42 8.65 18.37 -3.75
C ASN A 42 8.95 17.00 -3.13
N GLU A 43 8.12 15.98 -3.37
CA GLU A 43 8.34 14.63 -2.86
C GLU A 43 9.24 13.84 -3.82
N THR A 44 10.27 13.21 -3.28
CA THR A 44 11.23 12.38 -4.05
C THR A 44 11.01 10.88 -3.86
N VAL A 45 10.23 10.52 -2.84
CA VAL A 45 9.86 9.14 -2.51
C VAL A 45 8.38 8.98 -2.79
N ALA A 46 8.06 8.02 -3.66
CA ALA A 46 6.69 7.56 -3.85
C ALA A 46 6.47 6.32 -3.00
N ALA A 47 5.41 6.35 -2.19
CA ALA A 47 4.96 5.21 -1.42
C ALA A 47 3.45 5.06 -1.57
N TYR A 48 3.00 3.82 -1.71
CA TYR A 48 1.57 3.49 -1.77
C TYR A 48 1.29 2.12 -1.16
N LEU A 49 0.03 1.88 -0.82
CA LEU A 49 -0.49 0.57 -0.45
C LEU A 49 -1.41 0.08 -1.57
N GLN A 50 -1.35 -1.21 -1.88
CA GLN A 50 -2.31 -1.89 -2.74
C GLN A 50 -3.09 -2.86 -1.88
N VAL A 51 -4.41 -2.73 -1.89
CA VAL A 51 -5.34 -3.68 -1.28
C VAL A 51 -5.97 -4.47 -2.41
N THR A 52 -5.82 -5.80 -2.41
CA THR A 52 -6.51 -6.68 -3.36
C THR A 52 -7.68 -7.36 -2.64
N ALA A 53 -8.84 -7.35 -3.29
CA ALA A 53 -10.02 -8.09 -2.89
C ALA A 53 -10.41 -9.02 -4.05
N GLY A 54 -10.43 -10.32 -3.76
CA GLY A 54 -10.61 -11.36 -4.79
C GLY A 54 -10.28 -12.73 -4.22
N ASP A 55 -9.67 -13.59 -5.04
CA ASP A 55 -9.27 -14.95 -4.60
C ASP A 55 -8.17 -14.94 -3.54
N ALA A 56 -7.31 -13.92 -3.55
CA ALA A 56 -6.33 -13.66 -2.51
C ALA A 56 -6.54 -12.26 -1.95
N ASN A 57 -6.84 -12.16 -0.65
CA ASN A 57 -6.91 -10.88 0.04
C ASN A 57 -5.54 -10.54 0.60
N ASP A 58 -4.90 -9.51 0.07
CA ASP A 58 -3.59 -9.06 0.51
C ASP A 58 -3.49 -7.53 0.59
N ILE A 59 -2.52 -7.08 1.39
CA ILE A 59 -2.09 -5.69 1.44
C ILE A 59 -0.60 -5.67 1.13
N THR A 60 -0.25 -5.09 -0.01
CA THR A 60 1.14 -4.95 -0.45
C THR A 60 1.61 -3.50 -0.32
N LEU A 61 2.82 -3.31 0.23
CA LEU A 61 3.45 -2.00 0.41
C LEU A 61 4.51 -1.78 -0.66
N TRP A 62 4.39 -0.67 -1.39
CA TRP A 62 5.27 -0.33 -2.51
C TRP A 62 5.94 1.01 -2.28
N THR A 63 7.26 1.08 -2.45
CA THR A 63 8.03 2.32 -2.31
C THR A 63 9.17 2.43 -3.32
N THR A 64 9.45 3.66 -3.76
CA THR A 64 10.68 4.00 -4.48
C THR A 64 11.83 4.36 -3.53
N GLU A 65 11.57 4.44 -2.22
CA GLU A 65 12.60 4.70 -1.23
C GLU A 65 13.67 3.62 -1.27
N ARG A 66 14.92 4.06 -1.43
CA ARG A 66 16.04 3.14 -1.37
C ARG A 66 16.21 2.64 0.07
N SER A 67 16.27 1.33 0.25
CA SER A 67 16.60 0.71 1.54
C SER A 67 17.96 1.25 2.03
N VAL A 68 17.97 1.97 3.15
CA VAL A 68 19.22 2.50 3.75
C VAL A 68 19.94 1.49 4.62
N GLY A 69 19.33 0.32 4.83
CA GLY A 69 19.82 -0.77 5.67
C GLY A 69 19.66 -2.14 5.01
N ASP A 70 20.25 -3.16 5.63
CA ASP A 70 20.20 -4.55 5.16
C ASP A 70 18.92 -5.26 5.62
N ARG A 71 18.56 -6.36 4.93
CA ARG A 71 17.34 -7.14 5.18
C ARG A 71 17.07 -7.58 6.64
N PRO A 72 18.07 -7.92 7.50
CA PRO A 72 17.76 -8.30 8.88
C PRO A 72 17.28 -7.12 9.75
N GLN A 73 17.43 -5.87 9.28
CA GLN A 73 16.93 -4.69 10.00
C GLN A 73 15.43 -4.49 9.75
N SER A 74 14.76 -3.89 10.73
CA SER A 74 13.33 -3.58 10.63
C SER A 74 13.04 -2.59 9.50
N PHE A 75 11.79 -2.56 9.04
CA PHE A 75 11.36 -1.61 8.02
C PHE A 75 11.50 -0.15 8.46
N ASP A 76 11.37 0.16 9.76
CA ASP A 76 11.63 1.51 10.29
C ASP A 76 13.04 2.00 10.02
N VAL A 77 14.02 1.09 10.06
CA VAL A 77 15.42 1.41 9.78
C VAL A 77 15.63 1.48 8.27
N ARG A 78 15.02 0.57 7.51
CA ARG A 78 15.25 0.45 6.07
C ARG A 78 14.54 1.52 5.24
N PHE A 79 13.36 1.96 5.67
CA PHE A 79 12.46 2.87 4.94
C PHE A 79 11.92 3.98 5.86
N PRO A 80 12.80 4.87 6.37
CA PRO A 80 12.44 5.89 7.34
C PRO A 80 11.41 6.90 6.82
N THR A 81 11.28 7.08 5.50
CA THR A 81 10.32 8.01 4.88
C THR A 81 8.96 7.36 4.65
N SER A 82 8.95 6.13 4.11
CA SER A 82 7.73 5.43 3.70
C SER A 82 6.96 4.85 4.89
N MET A 83 7.69 4.34 5.90
CA MET A 83 7.09 3.67 7.05
C MET A 83 6.11 4.54 7.85
N PRO A 84 6.45 5.81 8.19
CA PRO A 84 5.50 6.70 8.85
C PRO A 84 4.20 6.90 8.05
N CYS A 85 4.29 7.03 6.72
CA CYS A 85 3.14 7.25 5.85
C CYS A 85 2.22 6.01 5.81
N TRP A 86 2.76 4.81 5.61
CA TRP A 86 1.97 3.58 5.64
C TRP A 86 1.33 3.34 7.00
N ARG A 87 2.07 3.55 8.10
CA ARG A 87 1.53 3.42 9.46
C ARG A 87 0.38 4.39 9.70
N ALA A 88 0.48 5.63 9.23
CA ALA A 88 -0.59 6.62 9.38
C ALA A 88 -1.91 6.12 8.76
N VAL A 89 -1.85 5.50 7.57
CA VAL A 89 -3.04 4.90 6.93
C VAL A 89 -3.51 3.66 7.67
N LEU A 90 -2.60 2.71 7.95
CA LEU A 90 -2.96 1.42 8.55
C LEU A 90 -3.52 1.56 9.97
N ARG A 91 -3.07 2.56 10.73
CA ARG A 91 -3.58 2.85 12.08
C ARG A 91 -5.07 3.19 12.10
N ASN A 92 -5.55 3.92 11.10
CA ASN A 92 -6.97 4.28 11.02
C ASN A 92 -7.86 3.03 10.95
N PHE A 93 -7.34 1.95 10.36
CA PHE A 93 -8.05 0.69 10.21
C PHE A 93 -7.64 -0.39 11.24
N SER A 94 -6.80 -0.06 12.21
CA SER A 94 -6.22 -1.01 13.17
C SER A 94 -5.41 -2.16 12.51
N LEU A 95 -4.89 -1.95 11.30
CA LEU A 95 -4.20 -2.98 10.50
C LEU A 95 -2.66 -2.93 10.62
N GLU A 96 -2.10 -1.92 11.29
CA GLU A 96 -0.65 -1.69 11.35
C GLU A 96 0.14 -2.94 11.76
N ASN A 97 -0.27 -3.58 12.87
CA ASN A 97 0.47 -4.72 13.40
C ASN A 97 0.38 -5.95 12.49
N ASP A 98 -0.79 -6.21 11.91
CA ASP A 98 -1.01 -7.38 11.06
C ASP A 98 -0.27 -7.23 9.72
N VAL A 99 -0.21 -6.03 9.14
CA VAL A 99 0.52 -5.80 7.88
C VAL A 99 2.02 -5.71 8.11
N ILE A 100 2.48 -4.95 9.10
CA ILE A 100 3.91 -4.67 9.29
C ILE A 100 4.66 -5.83 9.96
N ASN A 101 4.06 -6.47 10.97
CA ASN A 101 4.76 -7.47 11.79
C ASN A 101 4.42 -8.92 11.41
N ARG A 102 3.31 -9.15 10.72
CA ARG A 102 2.85 -10.50 10.32
C ARG A 102 2.77 -10.68 8.81
N GLY A 103 3.09 -9.66 8.02
CA GLY A 103 3.06 -9.70 6.57
C GLY A 103 4.12 -10.62 5.95
N THR A 104 3.84 -11.09 4.74
CA THR A 104 4.81 -11.85 3.92
C THR A 104 5.63 -10.88 3.08
N VAL A 105 6.95 -11.06 3.04
CA VAL A 105 7.85 -10.23 2.23
C VAL A 105 8.10 -10.91 0.88
N VAL A 106 7.66 -10.29 -0.20
CA VAL A 106 8.04 -10.65 -1.58
C VAL A 106 9.17 -9.71 -1.99
N GLY A 107 10.23 -10.21 -2.63
CA GLY A 107 11.41 -9.40 -2.94
C GLY A 107 12.19 -9.88 -4.14
#